data_AF-A0A1B8NZV3-F1
#
_entry.id   AF-A0A1B8NZV3-F1
#
_cell.length_a   1.000
_cell.length_b   1.000
_cell.length_c   1.000
_cell.angle_alpha   90.00
_cell.angle_beta   90.00
_cell.angle_gamma   90.00
#
_symmetry.space_group_name_H-M   'P 1'
#
loop_
_entity.id
_entity.type
_entity.pdbx_description
1 polymer ?
#
loop_
_entity_poly.entity_id
_entity_poly.type
_entity_poly.pdbx_seq_one_letter_code
_entity_poly.pdbx_strand_id
1 'polypeptide(L)'
;MEVNQGVQNGYDYMSLNVDLQDEQNFTYQVWSQGFPTPGFAMHTPQADKRYYRVEVYLMEGSQGYDLMGYNREQVIEDVLDQYERHMQFLHLNRMEPGHINMPDSPEQPPA
;
A
#
# COMPACT_ATOMS: atom_id res chain seq x y z
N MET A 1 -8.54 -15.42 -2.91
CA MET A 1 -7.51 -14.43 -3.26
C MET A 1 -7.79 -13.94 -4.67
N GLU A 2 -7.93 -12.63 -4.83
CA GLU A 2 -8.26 -11.97 -6.09
C GLU A 2 -7.31 -10.81 -6.32
N VAL A 3 -6.85 -10.64 -7.57
CA VAL A 3 -6.03 -9.52 -7.98
C VAL A 3 -6.88 -8.61 -8.86
N ASN A 4 -7.02 -7.35 -8.43
CA ASN A 4 -7.71 -6.30 -9.17
C ASN A 4 -6.69 -5.25 -9.62
N GLN A 5 -6.89 -4.68 -10.80
CA GLN A 5 -6.07 -3.59 -11.32
C GLN A 5 -6.96 -2.61 -12.09
N GLY A 6 -6.58 -1.35 -12.11
CA GLY A 6 -7.36 -0.33 -12.80
C GLY A 6 -6.70 1.05 -12.77
N VAL A 7 -7.45 2.04 -13.23
CA VAL A 7 -7.05 3.45 -13.17
C VAL A 7 -8.13 4.20 -12.41
N GLN A 8 -7.73 4.93 -11.37
CA GLN A 8 -8.62 5.77 -10.57
C GLN A 8 -7.96 7.15 -10.40
N ASN A 9 -8.71 8.21 -10.67
CA ASN A 9 -8.21 9.60 -10.68
C ASN A 9 -6.96 9.84 -11.56
N GLY A 10 -6.79 9.02 -12.60
CA GLY A 10 -5.62 9.10 -13.49
C GLY A 10 -4.36 8.45 -12.93
N TYR A 11 -4.46 7.70 -11.84
CA TYR A 11 -3.38 6.88 -11.28
C TYR A 11 -3.69 5.41 -11.48
N ASP A 12 -2.69 4.63 -11.90
CA ASP A 12 -2.83 3.18 -11.97
C ASP A 12 -2.76 2.60 -10.55
N TYR A 13 -3.60 1.61 -10.28
CA TYR A 13 -3.56 0.87 -9.05
C TYR A 13 -3.64 -0.64 -9.32
N MET A 14 -3.13 -1.39 -8.36
CA MET A 14 -3.27 -2.84 -8.29
C MET A 14 -3.55 -3.24 -6.84
N SER A 15 -4.44 -4.19 -6.62
CA SER A 15 -4.79 -4.66 -5.28
C SER A 15 -4.89 -6.18 -5.24
N LEU A 16 -4.34 -6.78 -4.20
CA LEU A 16 -4.49 -8.17 -3.82
C LEU A 16 -5.49 -8.25 -2.66
N ASN A 17 -6.60 -8.93 -2.87
CA ASN A 17 -7.67 -9.08 -1.91
C ASN A 17 -7.76 -10.54 -1.47
N VAL A 18 -7.72 -10.78 -0.16
CA VAL A 18 -7.93 -12.10 0.43
C VAL A 18 -9.19 -12.02 1.28
N ASP A 19 -10.22 -12.72 0.81
CA ASP A 19 -11.47 -12.88 1.53
C ASP A 19 -11.31 -13.89 2.67
N LEU A 20 -11.67 -13.48 3.89
CA LEU A 20 -11.56 -14.24 5.12
C LEU A 20 -12.95 -14.51 5.73
N GLN A 21 -14.02 -14.39 4.92
CA GLN A 21 -15.41 -14.68 5.26
C GLN A 21 -15.92 -13.89 6.49
N ASP A 22 -15.95 -14.53 7.66
CA ASP A 22 -16.44 -13.95 8.92
C ASP A 22 -15.42 -13.00 9.60
N GLU A 23 -14.18 -12.96 9.11
CA GLU A 23 -13.12 -12.10 9.63
C GLU A 23 -12.85 -10.91 8.70
N GLN A 24 -12.14 -9.89 9.20
CA GLN A 24 -11.78 -8.73 8.39
C GLN A 24 -10.88 -9.18 7.23
N ASN A 25 -11.32 -8.88 6.00
CA ASN A 25 -10.59 -9.18 4.77
C ASN A 25 -9.23 -8.49 4.74
N PHE A 26 -8.26 -9.12 4.09
CA PHE A 26 -6.95 -8.52 3.85
C PHE A 26 -6.93 -7.88 2.47
N THR A 27 -6.52 -6.62 2.40
CA THR A 27 -6.33 -5.89 1.14
C THR A 27 -4.93 -5.29 1.14
N TYR A 28 -4.12 -5.67 0.15
CA TYR A 28 -2.84 -5.05 -0.14
C TYR A 28 -2.95 -4.31 -1.47
N GLN A 29 -2.86 -2.98 -1.46
CA GLN A 29 -3.04 -2.14 -2.63
C GLN A 29 -1.79 -1.31 -2.88
N VAL A 30 -1.47 -1.12 -4.16
CA VAL A 30 -0.37 -0.27 -4.61
C VAL A 30 -0.88 0.75 -5.62
N TRP A 31 -0.39 1.98 -5.51
CA TRP A 31 -0.77 3.08 -6.37
C TRP A 31 0.45 3.72 -7.03
N SER A 32 0.40 3.94 -8.34
CA SER A 32 1.43 4.70 -9.07
C SER A 32 1.14 6.20 -8.99
N GLN A 33 1.83 6.92 -8.11
CA GLN A 33 1.63 8.37 -7.96
C GLN A 33 2.82 9.14 -8.54
N GLY A 34 2.52 10.11 -9.41
CA GLY A 34 3.52 11.01 -10.00
C GLY A 34 3.73 12.26 -9.15
N PHE A 35 4.94 12.47 -8.66
CA PHE A 35 5.32 13.62 -7.85
C PHE A 35 6.17 14.62 -8.67
N PRO A 36 6.05 15.94 -8.40
CA PRO A 36 6.91 16.93 -9.03
C PRO A 36 8.36 16.74 -8.56
N THR A 37 9.31 16.71 -9.49
CA THR A 37 10.72 16.63 -9.12
C THR A 37 11.12 17.85 -8.28
N PRO A 38 11.76 17.66 -7.12
CA PRO A 38 12.12 18.76 -6.25
C PRO A 38 13.16 19.68 -6.91
N GLY A 39 13.03 20.98 -6.61
CA GLY A 39 13.74 22.06 -7.32
C GLY A 39 15.26 22.03 -7.25
N PHE A 40 15.91 21.21 -6.42
CA PHE A 40 17.38 21.12 -6.40
C PHE A 40 17.97 20.34 -7.60
N ALA A 41 17.14 19.65 -8.39
CA ALA A 41 17.56 18.95 -9.62
C ALA A 41 17.56 19.85 -10.88
N MET A 42 17.59 21.19 -10.73
CA MET A 42 17.46 22.19 -11.82
C MET A 42 18.55 22.15 -12.89
N HIS A 43 19.68 21.47 -12.69
CA HIS A 43 20.79 21.49 -13.65
C HIS A 43 20.67 20.48 -14.81
N THR A 44 19.53 19.80 -14.99
CA THR A 44 19.32 18.94 -16.18
C THR A 44 18.37 19.62 -17.17
N PRO A 45 18.66 19.61 -18.50
CA PRO A 45 17.80 20.26 -19.48
C PRO A 45 16.41 19.61 -19.51
N GLN A 46 15.39 20.45 -19.26
CA GLN A 46 14.05 20.45 -19.85
C GLN A 46 13.47 19.08 -20.27
N ALA A 47 12.99 18.33 -19.29
CA ALA A 47 11.86 17.41 -19.47
C ALA A 47 11.00 17.54 -18.21
N ASP A 48 9.69 17.39 -18.38
CA ASP A 48 8.66 17.32 -17.34
C ASP A 48 8.99 16.16 -16.39
N LYS A 49 9.98 16.33 -15.51
CA LYS A 49 10.47 15.28 -14.63
C LYS A 49 9.45 15.13 -13.51
N ARG A 50 8.43 14.31 -13.76
CA ARG A 50 7.70 13.66 -12.68
C ARG A 50 8.47 12.41 -12.31
N TYR A 51 8.71 12.20 -11.01
CA TYR A 51 9.15 10.90 -10.54
C TYR A 51 7.92 10.14 -10.05
N TYR A 52 7.85 8.85 -10.33
CA TYR A 52 6.75 8.01 -9.90
C TYR A 52 7.15 7.27 -8.63
N ARG A 53 6.22 7.13 -7.70
CA ARG A 53 6.32 6.24 -6.54
C ARG A 53 5.23 5.18 -6.65
N VAL A 54 5.51 3.99 -6.12
CA VAL A 54 4.52 2.91 -6.01
C VAL A 54 4.17 2.75 -4.54
N GLU A 55 3.27 3.58 -4.05
CA GLU A 55 2.93 3.64 -2.63
C GLU A 55 2.02 2.48 -2.21
N VAL A 56 2.27 1.92 -1.02
CA VAL A 56 1.50 0.79 -0.46
C VAL A 56 0.39 1.31 0.45
N TYR A 57 -0.79 0.73 0.28
CA TYR A 57 -2.00 1.00 1.05
C TYR A 57 -2.60 -0.33 1.52
N LEU A 58 -2.92 -0.40 2.81
CA LEU A 58 -3.69 -1.51 3.39
C LEU A 58 -5.13 -1.04 3.66
N MET A 59 -5.97 -1.90 4.23
CA MET A 59 -7.33 -1.52 4.62
C MET A 59 -7.33 -0.36 5.63
N GLU A 60 -6.28 -0.26 6.44
CA GLU A 60 -6.07 0.78 7.45
C GLU A 60 -5.60 2.12 6.87
N GLY A 61 -5.14 2.15 5.61
CA GLY A 61 -4.64 3.36 4.94
C GLY A 61 -3.22 3.21 4.41
N SER A 62 -2.61 4.35 4.04
CA SER A 62 -1.24 4.41 3.54
C SER A 62 -0.25 3.82 4.53
N GLN A 63 0.77 3.13 4.04
CA GLN A 63 1.87 2.63 4.89
C GLN A 63 3.07 3.58 4.90
N GLY A 64 3.02 4.69 4.15
CA GLY A 64 4.07 5.71 4.12
C GLY A 64 5.36 5.30 3.40
N TYR A 65 5.41 4.10 2.80
CA TYR A 65 6.54 3.62 1.99
C TYR A 65 6.11 3.26 0.56
N ASP A 66 7.09 3.15 -0.32
CA ASP A 66 6.87 2.78 -1.72
C ASP A 66 7.81 1.66 -2.18
N LEU A 67 7.37 0.93 -3.20
CA LEU A 67 8.06 -0.26 -3.73
C LEU A 67 9.08 0.07 -4.82
N MET A 68 9.36 1.35 -5.10
CA MET A 68 10.34 1.68 -6.14
C MET A 68 11.73 1.18 -5.73
N GLY A 69 12.37 0.42 -6.63
CA GLY A 69 13.67 -0.18 -6.39
C GLY A 69 13.64 -1.56 -5.72
N TYR A 70 12.46 -2.06 -5.36
CA TYR A 70 12.31 -3.42 -4.87
C TYR A 70 12.39 -4.39 -6.05
N ASN A 71 13.11 -5.48 -5.86
CA ASN A 71 13.05 -6.62 -6.78
C ASN A 71 11.81 -7.47 -6.49
N ARG A 72 11.55 -8.45 -7.36
CA ARG A 72 10.38 -9.32 -7.25
C ARG A 72 10.31 -10.07 -5.91
N GLU A 73 11.43 -10.56 -5.41
CA GLU A 73 11.48 -11.32 -4.15
C GLU A 73 11.15 -10.41 -2.97
N GLN A 74 11.68 -9.19 -2.95
CA GLN A 74 11.39 -8.19 -1.92
C GLN A 74 9.91 -7.80 -1.90
N VAL A 75 9.27 -7.65 -3.07
CA VAL A 75 7.82 -7.38 -3.13
C VAL A 75 7.02 -8.57 -2.60
N ILE A 76 7.43 -9.80 -2.89
CA ILE A 76 6.75 -10.99 -2.36
C ILE A 76 6.90 -11.06 -0.84
N GLU A 77 8.11 -10.83 -0.31
CA GLU A 77 8.36 -10.79 1.14
C GLU A 77 7.53 -9.71 1.82
N ASP A 78 7.45 -8.51 1.25
CA ASP A 78 6.63 -7.41 1.77
C ASP A 78 5.14 -7.81 1.88
N VAL A 79 4.58 -8.39 0.82
CA VAL A 79 3.18 -8.85 0.81
C VAL A 79 2.94 -9.94 1.86
N LEU A 80 3.89 -10.87 2.02
CA LEU A 80 3.80 -11.94 3.02
C LEU A 80 3.86 -11.37 4.44
N ASP A 81 4.81 -10.48 4.73
CA ASP A 81 4.94 -9.83 6.03
C ASP A 81 3.66 -9.07 6.42
N GLN A 82 3.06 -8.34 5.48
CA GLN A 82 1.80 -7.62 5.73
C GLN A 82 0.63 -8.58 5.98
N TYR A 83 0.56 -9.69 5.23
CA TYR A 83 -0.45 -10.71 5.46
C TYR A 83 -0.29 -11.39 6.83
N GLU A 84 0.93 -11.72 7.24
CA GLU A 84 1.21 -12.31 8.54
C GLU A 84 0.84 -11.37 9.69
N ARG A 85 1.16 -10.07 9.58
CA ARG A 85 0.74 -9.05 10.54
C ARG A 85 -0.79 -8.97 10.64
N HIS A 86 -1.49 -9.04 9.52
CA HIS A 86 -2.96 -9.06 9.50
C HIS A 86 -3.54 -10.29 10.21
N MET A 87 -2.95 -11.47 9.99
CA MET A 87 -3.35 -12.70 10.70
C MET A 87 -3.09 -12.59 12.21
N GLN A 88 -1.96 -12.02 12.62
CA GLN A 88 -1.66 -11.77 14.02
C GLN A 88 -2.66 -10.81 14.66
N PHE A 89 -3.06 -9.76 13.94
CA PHE A 89 -4.10 -8.83 14.37
C PHE A 89 -5.43 -9.54 14.62
N LEU A 90 -5.92 -10.32 13.66
CA LEU A 90 -7.17 -11.08 13.82
C LEU A 90 -7.11 -12.04 15.01
N HIS A 91 -5.97 -12.70 15.19
CA HIS A 91 -5.76 -13.61 16.31
C HIS A 91 -5.86 -12.89 17.66
N LEU A 92 -5.21 -11.73 17.78
CA LEU A 92 -5.27 -10.89 18.99
C LEU A 92 -6.69 -10.35 19.22
N ASN A 93 -7.38 -9.91 18.16
CA ASN A 93 -8.75 -9.39 18.24
C ASN A 93 -9.75 -10.44 18.74
N ARG A 94 -9.54 -11.71 18.35
CA ARG A 94 -10.34 -12.84 18.83
C ARG A 94 -10.12 -13.12 20.31
N MET A 95 -8.90 -12.92 20.80
CA MET A 95 -8.54 -13.23 22.19
C MET A 95 -8.94 -12.14 23.17
N GLU A 96 -8.81 -10.87 22.79
CA GLU A 96 -9.08 -9.71 23.67
C GLU A 96 -9.92 -8.65 22.93
N PRO A 97 -11.22 -8.91 22.68
CA PRO A 97 -12.07 -7.99 21.95
C PRO A 97 -12.24 -6.67 22.72
N GLY A 98 -11.72 -5.57 22.15
CA GLY A 98 -11.94 -4.20 22.65
C GLY A 98 -10.72 -3.42 23.17
N HIS A 99 -9.49 -3.96 23.08
CA HIS A 99 -8.29 -3.26 23.59
C HIS A 99 -7.14 -3.06 22.57
N ILE A 100 -7.37 -3.38 21.30
CA ILE A 100 -6.40 -3.17 20.22
C ILE A 100 -6.83 -2.02 19.32
N ASN A 101 -6.23 -0.86 19.56
CA ASN A 101 -6.16 0.21 18.58
C ASN A 101 -4.82 0.04 17.86
N MET A 102 -4.82 -0.39 16.59
CA MET A 102 -3.59 -0.44 15.82
C MET A 102 -3.06 0.98 15.61
N PRO A 103 -1.81 1.29 16.01
CA PRO A 103 -1.24 2.60 15.78
C PRO A 103 -0.59 2.62 14.41
N ASP A 104 -1.33 3.10 13.42
CA ASP A 104 -0.87 4.05 12.40
C ASP A 104 -2.11 4.43 11.61
N SER A 105 -2.52 5.69 11.67
CA SER A 105 -3.54 6.22 10.75
C SER A 105 -2.85 7.20 9.82
N PRO A 106 -2.64 6.83 8.54
CA PRO A 106 -2.40 7.82 7.52
C PRO A 106 -3.38 7.73 6.35
N GLU A 107 -3.34 8.80 5.56
CA GLU A 107 -4.22 9.20 4.47
C GLU A 107 -4.78 8.04 3.62
N GLN A 108 -6.09 8.13 3.35
CA GLN A 108 -6.76 7.27 2.39
C GLN A 108 -6.24 7.55 0.97
N PRO A 109 -6.19 6.53 0.10
CA PRO A 109 -5.84 6.78 -1.30
C PRO A 109 -6.80 7.80 -1.92
N PRO A 110 -6.35 8.55 -2.94
CA PRO A 110 -7.19 9.56 -3.59
C PRO A 110 -8.47 8.91 -4.15
N ALA A 111 -9.62 9.26 -3.56
CA ALA A 111 -10.96 8.78 -3.88
C ALA A 111 -11.42 9.19 -5.28
#